data_AF-A0A6J7GN41-F1
#
_entry.id   AF-A0A6J7GN41-F1
#
_cell.length_a   1.000
_cell.length_b   1.000
_cell.length_c   1.000
_cell.angle_alpha   90.00
_cell.angle_beta   90.00
_cell.angle_gamma   90.00
#
_symmetry.space_group_name_H-M   'P 1'
#
loop_
_entity.id
_entity.type
_entity.pdbx_description
1 polymer ?
#
loop_
_entity_poly.entity_id
_entity_poly.type
_entity_poly.pdbx_seq_one_letter_code
_entity_poly.pdbx_strand_id
1 'polypeptide(L)'
;MRRPSTITLCGSTRFPDAFALANMHLSLQGHVVIGLGMSGHADEPRGARFLTSDGDESRPEKQGLDRLHFRKIDLSDAIYVVNVGGYIGSSTRREIAYAERSAKGVWWMFDDAIPAGFESWCACPDDPRAPAYICPNCVGKRERRDALAAFAPDLAATTPRAETKR
;
A
#
# COMPACT_ATOMS: atom_id res chain seq x y z
N MET A 1 12.54 24.67 8.12
CA MET A 1 12.22 23.44 7.35
C MET A 1 10.77 23.54 6.88
N ARG A 2 10.46 23.09 5.66
CA ARG A 2 9.06 22.97 5.20
C ARG A 2 8.36 21.88 6.01
N ARG A 3 7.08 22.08 6.34
CA ARG A 3 6.25 21.06 7.00
C ARG A 3 6.13 19.84 6.06
N PRO A 4 6.45 18.62 6.53
CA PRO A 4 6.18 17.40 5.77
C PRO A 4 4.70 17.21 5.43
N SER A 5 4.40 16.73 4.23
CA SER A 5 3.03 16.31 3.90
C SER A 5 2.66 15.06 4.71
N THR A 6 1.44 15.04 5.23
CA THR A 6 0.85 13.90 5.92
C THR A 6 -0.01 13.11 4.95
N ILE A 7 0.18 11.80 4.86
CA ILE A 7 -0.46 10.93 3.86
C ILE A 7 -1.10 9.74 4.57
N THR A 8 -2.39 9.50 4.31
CA THR A 8 -3.09 8.31 4.82
C THR A 8 -3.06 7.21 3.77
N LEU A 9 -2.65 5.99 4.15
CA LEU A 9 -2.72 4.84 3.27
C LEU A 9 -4.15 4.28 3.22
N CYS A 10 -4.68 4.07 2.03
CA CYS A 10 -6.00 3.50 1.77
C CYS A 10 -5.87 2.28 0.86
N GLY A 11 -6.77 1.30 0.99
CA GLY A 11 -6.72 0.09 0.17
C GLY A 11 -7.20 -1.16 0.88
N SER A 12 -7.11 -2.29 0.19
CA SER A 12 -7.56 -3.59 0.71
C SER A 12 -6.61 -4.10 1.78
N THR A 13 -7.13 -4.44 2.95
CA THR A 13 -6.32 -5.03 4.03
C THR A 13 -5.93 -6.49 3.78
N ARG A 14 -6.13 -6.99 2.55
CA ARG A 14 -5.62 -8.26 2.02
C ARG A 14 -4.14 -8.18 1.64
N PHE A 15 -3.57 -6.98 1.52
CA PHE A 15 -2.21 -6.77 0.98
C PHE A 15 -1.26 -6.09 2.00
N PRO A 16 -1.05 -6.66 3.19
CA PRO A 16 -0.22 -6.04 4.24
C PRO A 16 1.20 -5.70 3.75
N ASP A 17 1.80 -6.54 2.92
CA ASP A 17 3.15 -6.30 2.37
C ASP A 17 3.20 -5.06 1.47
N ALA A 18 2.16 -4.84 0.65
CA ALA A 18 2.09 -3.67 -0.22
C ALA A 18 1.93 -2.38 0.60
N PHE A 19 1.18 -2.42 1.70
CA PHE A 19 1.09 -1.31 2.65
C PHE A 19 2.44 -1.02 3.33
N ALA A 20 3.18 -2.06 3.72
CA ALA A 20 4.51 -1.89 4.30
C ALA A 20 5.49 -1.23 3.31
N LEU A 21 5.47 -1.66 2.03
CA LEU A 21 6.27 -1.06 0.96
C LEU A 21 5.90 0.42 0.71
N ALA A 22 4.62 0.72 0.59
CA ALA A 22 4.13 2.09 0.44
C ALA A 22 4.54 2.99 1.61
N ASN A 23 4.44 2.48 2.84
CA ASN A 23 4.85 3.19 4.04
C ASN A 23 6.35 3.54 4.01
N MET A 24 7.21 2.56 3.69
CA MET A 24 8.65 2.78 3.61
C MET A 24 9.03 3.79 2.52
N HIS A 25 8.43 3.69 1.34
CA HIS A 25 8.70 4.59 0.22
C HIS A 25 8.31 6.04 0.50
N LEU A 26 7.07 6.27 0.97
CA LEU A 26 6.62 7.62 1.29
C LEU A 26 7.41 8.21 2.47
N SER A 27 7.80 7.39 3.43
CA SER A 27 8.67 7.83 4.54
C SER A 27 10.06 8.25 4.05
N LEU A 28 10.66 7.51 3.11
CA LEU A 28 11.94 7.87 2.49
C LEU A 28 11.87 9.17 1.68
N GLN A 29 10.71 9.48 1.13
CA GLN A 29 10.42 10.76 0.47
C GLN A 29 10.18 11.93 1.46
N GLY A 30 10.20 11.65 2.76
CA GLY A 30 10.05 12.65 3.82
C GLY A 30 8.59 12.98 4.16
N HIS A 31 7.65 12.06 3.89
CA HIS A 31 6.26 12.21 4.29
C HIS A 31 5.98 11.61 5.68
N VAL A 32 4.97 12.17 6.38
CA VAL A 32 4.39 11.54 7.56
C VAL A 32 3.29 10.59 7.09
N VAL A 33 3.42 9.30 7.36
CA VAL A 33 2.48 8.29 6.86
C VAL A 33 1.57 7.78 7.97
N ILE A 34 0.26 7.81 7.72
CA ILE A 34 -0.77 7.24 8.58
C ILE A 34 -1.22 5.91 7.96
N GLY A 35 -0.75 4.79 8.51
CA GLY A 35 -1.09 3.46 8.05
C GLY A 35 -2.48 2.95 8.49
N LEU A 36 -2.80 1.73 8.09
CA LEU A 36 -3.96 0.99 8.57
C LEU A 36 -3.84 0.69 10.07
N GLY A 37 -4.98 0.50 10.74
CA GLY A 37 -4.99 0.06 12.13
C GLY A 37 -4.78 -1.45 12.30
N MET A 38 -5.17 -2.24 11.28
CA MET A 38 -5.10 -3.70 11.31
C MET A 38 -5.35 -4.32 9.93
N SER A 39 -4.94 -5.57 9.75
CA SER A 39 -5.08 -6.34 8.50
C SER A 39 -6.02 -7.55 8.63
N GLY A 40 -7.26 -7.31 9.06
CA GLY A 40 -8.24 -8.38 9.33
C GLY A 40 -8.59 -9.26 8.12
N HIS A 41 -8.56 -8.73 6.89
CA HIS A 41 -8.81 -9.55 5.70
C HIS A 41 -7.66 -10.53 5.41
N ALA A 42 -6.42 -10.15 5.70
CA ALA A 42 -5.26 -11.02 5.60
C ALA A 42 -5.09 -11.95 6.82
N ASP A 43 -5.88 -11.74 7.88
CA ASP A 43 -5.67 -12.34 9.20
C ASP A 43 -4.23 -12.12 9.70
N GLU A 44 -3.74 -10.88 9.56
CA GLU A 44 -2.35 -10.51 9.90
C GLU A 44 -2.33 -9.44 11.02
N PRO A 45 -1.66 -9.71 12.16
CA PRO A 45 -1.14 -11.02 12.57
C PRO A 45 -2.27 -12.04 12.78
N ARG A 46 -1.94 -13.34 12.75
CA ARG A 46 -2.91 -14.43 12.92
C ARG A 46 -3.85 -14.18 14.10
N GLY A 47 -5.15 -14.18 13.82
CA GLY A 47 -6.21 -13.88 14.77
C GLY A 47 -6.84 -12.49 14.60
N ALA A 48 -6.25 -11.60 13.79
CA ALA A 48 -6.80 -10.28 13.50
C ALA A 48 -8.20 -10.34 12.84
N ARG A 49 -8.51 -11.39 12.09
CA ARG A 49 -9.83 -11.55 11.45
C ARG A 49 -10.96 -11.66 12.49
N PHE A 50 -10.72 -12.35 13.61
CA PHE A 50 -11.71 -12.49 14.69
C PHE A 50 -12.04 -11.15 15.35
N LEU A 51 -11.08 -10.22 15.41
CA LEU A 51 -11.28 -8.87 15.95
C LEU A 51 -12.20 -8.00 15.08
N THR A 52 -12.42 -8.41 13.82
CA THR A 52 -13.34 -7.76 12.88
C THR A 52 -14.61 -8.55 12.63
N SER A 53 -15.00 -9.44 13.56
CA SER A 53 -16.19 -10.29 13.41
C SER A 53 -16.17 -11.06 12.08
N ASP A 54 -15.02 -11.68 11.79
CA ASP A 54 -14.74 -12.42 10.55
C ASP A 54 -14.83 -11.60 9.25
N GLY A 55 -14.72 -10.28 9.33
CA GLY A 55 -14.80 -9.38 8.18
C GLY A 55 -16.24 -9.08 7.75
N ASP A 56 -17.22 -9.34 8.62
CA ASP A 56 -18.61 -8.96 8.38
C ASP A 56 -18.76 -7.43 8.41
N GLU A 57 -18.89 -6.85 7.22
CA GLU A 57 -19.03 -5.41 6.98
C GLU A 57 -20.29 -4.81 7.66
N SER A 58 -21.28 -5.62 8.03
CA SER A 58 -22.49 -5.15 8.72
C SER A 58 -22.26 -4.86 10.21
N ARG A 59 -21.14 -5.30 10.77
CA ARG A 59 -20.91 -5.27 12.21
C ARG A 59 -20.45 -3.90 12.72
N PRO A 60 -20.87 -3.50 13.94
CA PRO A 60 -20.52 -2.20 14.51
C PRO A 60 -19.01 -1.94 14.59
N GLU A 61 -18.21 -2.98 14.82
CA GLU A 61 -16.75 -2.90 14.92
C GLU A 61 -16.15 -2.43 13.59
N LYS A 62 -16.55 -3.06 12.47
CA LYS A 62 -16.07 -2.71 11.14
C LYS A 62 -16.53 -1.31 10.72
N GLN A 63 -17.78 -0.95 10.99
CA GLN A 63 -18.26 0.42 10.77
C GLN A 63 -17.50 1.45 11.62
N GLY A 64 -17.10 1.09 12.83
CA GLY A 64 -16.24 1.90 13.69
C GLY A 64 -14.86 2.13 13.06
N LEU A 65 -14.25 1.08 12.53
CA LEU A 65 -12.97 1.17 11.82
C LEU A 65 -13.05 2.06 10.57
N ASP A 66 -14.15 1.98 9.81
CA ASP A 66 -14.37 2.85 8.65
C ASP A 66 -14.43 4.33 9.04
N ARG A 67 -15.16 4.66 10.11
CA ARG A 67 -15.24 6.04 10.62
C ARG A 67 -13.88 6.55 11.11
N LEU A 68 -13.11 5.70 11.79
CA LEU A 68 -11.74 6.02 12.18
C LEU A 68 -10.87 6.28 10.94
N HIS A 69 -11.08 5.54 9.86
CA HIS A 69 -10.35 5.74 8.62
C HIS A 69 -10.65 7.09 7.96
N PHE A 70 -11.92 7.53 7.95
CA PHE A 70 -12.26 8.89 7.51
C PHE A 70 -11.59 9.95 8.39
N ARG A 71 -11.50 9.72 9.70
CA ARG A 71 -10.79 10.66 10.57
C ARG A 71 -9.29 10.74 10.28
N LYS A 72 -8.65 9.63 9.88
CA LYS A 72 -7.26 9.65 9.39
C LYS A 72 -7.13 10.52 8.14
N ILE A 73 -8.09 10.40 7.22
CA ILE A 73 -8.13 11.23 6.00
C ILE A 73 -8.29 12.72 6.33
N ASP A 74 -9.11 13.07 7.33
CA ASP A 74 -9.25 14.47 7.76
C ASP A 74 -7.90 15.07 8.21
N LEU A 75 -7.09 14.26 8.91
CA LEU A 75 -5.80 14.65 9.45
C LEU A 75 -4.67 14.68 8.42
N SER A 76 -4.85 14.05 7.25
CA SER A 76 -3.85 14.03 6.19
C SER A 76 -4.05 15.12 5.15
N ASP A 77 -2.99 15.46 4.44
CA ASP A 77 -3.02 16.37 3.30
C ASP A 77 -3.47 15.61 2.02
N ALA A 78 -3.17 14.31 1.94
CA ALA A 78 -3.55 13.41 0.85
C ALA A 78 -3.84 11.98 1.34
N ILE A 79 -4.39 11.16 0.45
CA ILE A 79 -4.42 9.70 0.57
C ILE A 79 -3.51 9.05 -0.47
N TYR A 80 -3.00 7.86 -0.16
CA TYR A 80 -2.25 7.03 -1.10
C TYR A 80 -2.93 5.67 -1.21
N VAL A 81 -3.41 5.35 -2.41
CA VAL A 81 -4.25 4.18 -2.69
C VAL A 81 -3.39 2.99 -3.09
N VAL A 82 -3.39 1.96 -2.26
CA VAL A 82 -2.74 0.67 -2.49
C VAL A 82 -3.67 -0.21 -3.35
N ASN A 83 -3.53 -0.09 -4.67
CA ASN A 83 -4.38 -0.70 -5.70
C ASN A 83 -3.69 -1.91 -6.38
N VAL A 84 -3.21 -2.88 -5.60
CA VAL A 84 -2.51 -4.06 -6.12
C VAL A 84 -3.34 -4.78 -7.19
N GLY A 85 -2.78 -4.90 -8.40
CA GLY A 85 -3.46 -5.50 -9.55
C GLY A 85 -4.75 -4.79 -9.97
N GLY A 86 -4.90 -3.50 -9.66
CA GLY A 86 -6.12 -2.73 -9.91
C GLY A 86 -7.26 -2.99 -8.93
N TYR A 87 -7.04 -3.81 -7.91
CA TYR A 87 -8.10 -4.14 -6.96
C TYR A 87 -8.49 -2.92 -6.13
N ILE A 88 -9.77 -2.55 -6.19
CA ILE A 88 -10.37 -1.53 -5.35
C ILE A 88 -11.64 -2.08 -4.69
N GLY A 89 -11.60 -2.23 -3.36
CA GLY A 89 -12.74 -2.70 -2.57
C GLY A 89 -13.79 -1.61 -2.32
N SER A 90 -14.99 -1.99 -1.89
CA SER A 90 -16.09 -1.04 -1.59
C SER A 90 -15.72 0.00 -0.51
N SER A 91 -15.02 -0.41 0.55
CA SER A 91 -14.47 0.50 1.58
C SER A 91 -13.51 1.51 0.96
N THR A 92 -12.56 1.03 0.16
CA THR A 92 -11.57 1.87 -0.52
C THR A 92 -12.23 2.88 -1.48
N ARG A 93 -13.27 2.48 -2.24
CA ARG A 93 -14.03 3.44 -3.08
C ARG A 93 -14.67 4.54 -2.24
N ARG A 94 -15.25 4.20 -1.08
CA ARG A 94 -15.85 5.18 -0.16
C ARG A 94 -14.80 6.12 0.42
N GLU A 95 -13.63 5.61 0.77
CA GLU A 95 -12.48 6.39 1.25
C GLU A 95 -11.97 7.37 0.19
N ILE A 96 -11.80 6.91 -1.06
CA ILE A 96 -11.39 7.77 -2.19
C ILE A 96 -12.40 8.89 -2.40
N ALA A 97 -13.69 8.53 -2.51
CA ALA A 97 -14.75 9.52 -2.69
C ALA A 97 -14.84 10.49 -1.50
N TYR A 98 -14.55 10.04 -0.28
CA TYR A 98 -14.50 10.91 0.90
C TYR A 98 -13.32 11.88 0.83
N ALA A 99 -12.13 11.41 0.45
CA ALA A 99 -10.95 12.25 0.28
C ALA A 99 -11.19 13.35 -0.78
N GLU A 100 -11.76 12.99 -1.93
CA GLU A 100 -12.11 13.93 -2.99
C GLU A 100 -13.11 15.00 -2.53
N ARG A 101 -14.19 14.60 -1.85
CA ARG A 101 -15.18 15.54 -1.28
C ARG A 101 -14.56 16.45 -0.22
N SER A 102 -13.58 15.97 0.52
CA SER A 102 -12.83 16.71 1.54
C SER A 102 -11.64 17.50 0.98
N ALA A 103 -11.54 17.61 -0.36
CA ALA A 103 -10.47 18.31 -1.08
C ALA A 103 -9.05 17.85 -0.70
N LYS A 104 -8.91 16.55 -0.41
CA LYS A 104 -7.62 15.91 -0.15
C LYS A 104 -7.00 15.42 -1.48
N GLY A 105 -5.67 15.43 -1.56
CA GLY A 105 -4.99 14.82 -2.71
C GLY A 105 -5.23 13.30 -2.76
N VAL A 106 -5.30 12.73 -3.97
CA VAL A 106 -5.43 11.28 -4.18
C VAL A 106 -4.26 10.81 -5.04
N TRP A 107 -3.38 10.01 -4.43
CA TRP A 107 -2.22 9.42 -5.09
C TRP A 107 -2.39 7.91 -5.17
N TRP A 108 -1.73 7.28 -6.14
CA TRP A 108 -1.91 5.86 -6.43
C TRP A 108 -0.58 5.10 -6.36
N MET A 109 -0.63 3.85 -5.95
CA MET A 109 0.54 2.97 -5.94
C MET A 109 0.91 2.50 -7.34
N PHE A 110 -0.10 2.19 -8.15
CA PHE A 110 0.04 1.87 -9.55
C PHE A 110 -0.88 2.80 -10.35
N ASP A 111 -0.38 3.35 -11.46
CA ASP A 111 -1.19 4.15 -12.37
C ASP A 111 -2.24 3.26 -13.10
N ASP A 112 -3.29 3.89 -13.64
CA ASP A 112 -4.41 3.24 -14.35
C ASP A 112 -4.01 2.46 -15.61
N ALA A 113 -2.75 2.53 -16.04
CA ALA A 113 -2.21 1.69 -17.09
C ALA A 113 -1.89 0.29 -16.55
N ILE A 114 -2.92 -0.51 -16.28
CA ILE A 114 -2.77 -1.97 -16.21
C ILE A 114 -2.72 -2.46 -17.67
N PRO A 115 -1.58 -2.94 -18.19
CA PRO A 115 -1.52 -3.46 -19.54
C PRO A 115 -2.46 -4.67 -19.66
N ALA A 116 -3.15 -4.80 -20.81
CA ALA A 116 -4.02 -5.94 -21.08
C ALA A 116 -3.26 -7.27 -20.86
N GLY A 117 -3.84 -8.20 -20.10
CA GLY A 117 -3.25 -9.51 -19.77
C GLY A 117 -2.94 -9.77 -18.28
N PHE A 118 -3.34 -8.86 -17.38
CA PHE A 118 -3.05 -8.94 -15.93
C PHE A 118 -4.19 -9.56 -15.08
N GLU A 119 -5.17 -10.20 -15.72
CA GLU A 119 -6.42 -10.68 -15.10
C GLU A 119 -6.27 -11.95 -14.24
N SER A 120 -5.12 -12.63 -14.32
CA SER A 120 -4.89 -13.90 -13.62
C SER A 120 -3.69 -13.83 -12.67
N TRP A 121 -3.85 -13.12 -11.56
CA TRP A 121 -2.84 -13.00 -10.52
C TRP A 121 -2.82 -14.21 -9.57
N CYS A 122 -2.78 -15.41 -10.14
CA CYS A 122 -2.65 -16.67 -9.40
C CYS A 122 -2.01 -17.81 -10.21
N ALA A 123 -1.10 -17.52 -11.14
CA ALA A 123 -0.30 -18.55 -11.82
C ALA A 123 1.19 -18.34 -11.50
N CYS A 124 1.77 -19.36 -10.86
CA CYS A 124 3.15 -19.45 -10.38
C CYS A 124 4.15 -19.69 -11.55
N PRO A 125 5.40 -20.08 -11.29
CA PRO A 125 6.61 -19.30 -11.04
C PRO A 125 7.48 -19.07 -12.30
N ASP A 126 6.99 -19.42 -13.50
CA ASP A 126 7.79 -19.45 -14.73
C ASP A 126 7.23 -18.55 -15.86
N ASP A 127 6.32 -17.61 -15.56
CA ASP A 127 5.87 -16.65 -16.59
C ASP A 127 6.90 -15.52 -16.76
N PRO A 128 7.61 -15.45 -17.91
CA PRO A 128 8.61 -14.41 -18.18
C PRO A 128 7.99 -13.01 -18.36
N ARG A 129 6.65 -12.90 -18.38
CA ARG A 129 5.91 -11.65 -18.48
C ARG A 129 5.43 -11.14 -17.12
N ALA A 130 5.59 -11.91 -16.04
CA ALA A 130 5.26 -11.46 -14.70
C ALA A 130 6.22 -10.32 -14.28
N PRO A 131 5.72 -9.15 -13.85
CA PRO A 131 6.60 -8.11 -13.33
C PRO A 131 7.26 -8.63 -12.06
N ALA A 132 8.58 -8.47 -11.98
CA ALA A 132 9.47 -9.15 -11.05
C ALA A 132 9.17 -8.98 -9.55
N TYR A 133 8.13 -8.23 -9.16
CA TYR A 133 7.99 -7.71 -7.81
C TYR A 133 6.75 -8.05 -7.02
N ILE A 134 5.85 -8.89 -7.53
CA ILE A 134 4.60 -9.03 -6.80
C ILE A 134 4.05 -10.46 -6.83
N CYS A 135 4.73 -11.30 -6.05
CA CYS A 135 4.10 -12.48 -5.48
C CYS A 135 4.59 -12.61 -4.03
N PRO A 136 3.73 -12.35 -3.02
CA PRO A 136 4.04 -12.57 -1.60
C PRO A 136 4.46 -14.02 -1.30
N ASN A 137 4.08 -14.96 -2.16
CA ASN A 137 4.38 -16.39 -2.04
C ASN A 137 5.72 -16.81 -2.68
N CYS A 138 6.39 -15.92 -3.43
CA CYS A 138 7.65 -16.22 -4.15
C CYS A 138 8.86 -15.44 -3.59
N VAL A 139 8.80 -14.97 -2.34
CA VAL A 139 9.94 -14.30 -1.69
C VAL A 139 11.07 -15.31 -1.48
N GLY A 140 11.95 -15.40 -2.48
CA GLY A 140 13.13 -16.25 -2.45
C GLY A 140 13.65 -16.57 -3.84
N LYS A 141 14.49 -15.68 -4.40
CA LYS A 141 15.44 -15.82 -5.53
C LYS A 141 15.23 -14.84 -6.70
N ARG A 142 15.46 -13.55 -6.47
CA ARG A 142 16.25 -12.64 -7.34
C ARG A 142 16.32 -11.27 -6.68
N GLU A 143 17.46 -10.60 -6.87
CA GLU A 143 18.05 -9.67 -5.92
C GLU A 143 17.25 -8.37 -5.72
N ARG A 144 17.17 -7.93 -4.46
CA ARG A 144 16.39 -6.78 -3.96
C ARG A 144 16.74 -5.40 -4.57
N ARG A 145 17.68 -5.31 -5.50
CA ARG A 145 18.19 -4.04 -6.04
C ARG A 145 17.35 -3.49 -7.19
N ASP A 146 16.76 -4.36 -8.02
CA ASP A 146 16.03 -3.91 -9.21
C ASP A 146 14.63 -3.37 -8.87
N ALA A 147 14.04 -3.80 -7.75
CA ALA A 147 12.80 -3.24 -7.18
C ALA A 147 12.93 -1.75 -6.92
N LEU A 148 14.05 -1.40 -6.27
CA LEU A 148 14.27 -0.08 -5.73
C LEU A 148 14.41 0.92 -6.89
N ALA A 149 15.09 0.51 -7.97
CA ALA A 149 15.27 1.31 -9.17
C ALA A 149 13.96 1.53 -9.96
N ALA A 150 13.05 0.55 -9.98
CA ALA A 150 11.77 0.69 -10.66
C ALA A 150 10.72 1.46 -9.84
N PHE A 151 10.73 1.31 -8.51
CA PHE A 151 9.75 1.93 -7.60
C PHE A 151 10.16 3.32 -7.10
N ALA A 152 11.47 3.59 -7.06
CA ALA A 152 12.03 4.87 -6.63
C ALA A 152 13.35 5.13 -7.37
N PRO A 153 13.30 5.52 -8.66
CA PRO A 153 14.51 5.67 -9.48
C PRO A 153 15.56 6.60 -8.86
N ASP A 154 15.13 7.60 -8.10
CA ASP A 154 16.01 8.55 -7.39
C ASP A 154 16.75 7.94 -6.19
N LEU A 155 16.21 6.87 -5.56
CA LEU A 155 16.86 6.16 -4.45
C LEU A 155 17.93 5.16 -4.93
N ALA A 156 17.83 4.67 -6.17
CA ALA A 156 18.85 3.79 -6.76
C ALA A 156 20.13 4.54 -7.15
N ALA A 157 20.05 5.87 -7.33
CA ALA A 157 21.18 6.73 -7.69
C ALA A 157 22.07 7.13 -6.51
N THR A 158 21.61 6.94 -5.26
CA THR A 158 22.39 7.27 -4.05
C THR A 158 23.07 6.02 -3.49
N THR A 159 24.05 5.48 -4.19
CA THR A 159 25.01 4.55 -3.57
C THR A 159 25.85 5.33 -2.55
N PRO A 160 26.00 4.86 -1.30
CA PRO A 160 27.03 5.38 -0.43
C PRO A 160 28.38 5.14 -1.10
N ARG A 161 29.16 6.20 -1.29
CA ARG A 161 30.57 6.07 -1.66
C ARG A 161 31.20 5.20 -0.57
N ALA A 162 31.74 4.05 -0.95
CA ALA A 162 32.29 3.08 0.00
C ALA A 162 33.19 3.78 1.01
N GLU A 163 32.81 3.75 2.29
CA GLU A 163 33.72 4.14 3.37
C GLU A 163 34.85 3.12 3.39
N THR A 164 35.99 3.49 2.81
CA THR A 164 37.26 2.82 3.07
C THR A 164 37.56 2.99 4.55
N LYS A 165 37.27 1.96 5.34
CA LYS A 165 37.77 1.83 6.71
C LYS A 165 39.29 2.00 6.70
N ARG A 166 39.78 3.03 7.39
CA ARG A 166 41.13 3.10 7.93
C ARG A 166 41.08 2.71 9.40
#